data_AF-A0A9E0IT27-F1
#
_entry.id   AF-A0A9E0IT27-F1
#
_cell.length_a   1.000
_cell.length_b   1.000
_cell.length_c   1.000
_cell.angle_alpha   90.00
_cell.angle_beta   90.00
_cell.angle_gamma   90.00
#
_symmetry.space_group_name_H-M   'P 1'
#
loop_
_entity.id
_entity.type
_entity.pdbx_description
1 polymer ?
#
loop_
_entity_poly.entity_id
_entity_poly.type
_entity_poly.pdbx_seq_one_letter_code
_entity_poly.pdbx_strand_id
1 'polypeptide(L)'
;MTKGSRMTRPGLLSIITLGSLGALLSVSACVGSIDTGDDGGGGDDGGGGSSAARLAFENEVFPILQSKCAGCHSGATAVATPFVGATLAAAYTTATGFGSVVGDYTSTGAPILTKVTAVASGHQGQTYLPAESTTITEWLALEVSERNVNPNPNPNPTETPGQVSDRLMREWSGCMKLTDFEAANMAPLWSALPSSSGPCVRCHETGQASFLVSADPTLMFGAISTNRYFMQTFFQADITNLAAAQMIVNANTIDRVARAVAPHTAHPQFDANANGAWDALQEFYTAAMAHKTAGTCDAPRLVP
;
A
#
# COMPACT_ATOMS: atom_id res chain seq x y z
N MET A 1 42.19 18.30 55.91
CA MET A 1 42.59 19.56 55.24
C MET A 1 42.22 19.37 53.77
N THR A 2 41.29 20.02 53.08
CA THR A 2 40.44 21.23 53.16
C THR A 2 39.27 20.92 52.19
N LYS A 3 38.00 20.82 52.60
CA LYS A 3 36.97 21.86 52.82
C LYS A 3 36.67 22.76 51.60
N GLY A 4 35.41 22.71 51.13
CA GLY A 4 34.66 23.78 50.44
C GLY A 4 34.22 23.44 49.01
N SER A 5 33.05 23.80 48.49
CA SER A 5 31.84 24.44 49.02
C SER A 5 30.71 24.28 47.99
N ARG A 6 29.46 24.27 48.47
CA ARG A 6 28.21 24.31 47.68
C ARG A 6 28.07 25.60 46.88
N MET A 7 27.31 25.56 45.79
CA MET A 7 26.56 26.74 45.33
C MET A 7 25.19 26.33 44.79
N THR A 8 24.17 26.53 45.61
CA THR A 8 22.75 26.59 45.23
C THR A 8 22.43 27.97 44.66
N ARG A 9 21.63 28.04 43.60
CA ARG A 9 20.89 29.25 43.24
C ARG A 9 19.40 28.93 43.03
N PRO A 10 18.50 29.54 43.81
CA PRO A 10 17.09 29.63 43.49
C PRO A 10 16.86 30.86 42.59
N GLY A 11 15.95 30.75 41.62
CA GLY A 11 15.66 31.82 40.66
C GLY A 11 14.19 31.82 40.24
N LEU A 12 13.43 32.65 40.95
CA LEU A 12 12.18 33.33 40.62
C LEU A 12 11.16 32.69 39.65
N LEU A 13 10.03 32.36 40.28
CA LEU A 13 8.65 32.53 39.84
C LEU A 13 8.43 33.82 39.01
N SER A 14 7.78 33.70 37.85
CA SER A 14 7.02 34.80 37.23
C SER A 14 5.77 34.22 36.57
N ILE A 15 4.65 34.55 37.20
CA ILE A 15 3.28 34.35 36.72
C ILE A 15 3.01 35.46 35.71
N ILE A 16 2.71 35.09 34.46
CA ILE A 16 1.94 35.94 33.55
C ILE A 16 0.79 35.09 33.03
N THR A 17 -0.35 35.21 33.71
CA THR A 17 -1.67 34.93 33.18
C THR A 17 -2.04 36.06 32.22
N LEU A 18 -2.11 35.78 30.93
CA LEU A 18 -2.89 36.60 30.00
C LEU A 18 -3.80 35.66 29.21
N GLY A 19 -5.09 35.82 29.44
CA GLY A 19 -6.13 35.08 28.76
C GLY A 19 -6.20 35.43 27.28
N SER A 20 -6.62 34.45 26.50
CA SER A 20 -7.28 34.67 25.21
C SER A 20 -8.25 33.51 25.03
N LEU A 21 -9.50 33.79 25.43
CA LEU A 21 -10.67 32.99 25.13
C LEU A 21 -10.97 33.19 23.63
N GLY A 22 -10.31 32.42 22.78
CA GLY A 22 -10.60 32.35 21.36
C GLY A 22 -11.60 31.23 21.10
N ALA A 23 -12.89 31.58 21.08
CA ALA A 23 -13.93 30.68 20.58
C ALA A 23 -13.72 30.45 19.07
N LEU A 24 -13.14 29.31 18.71
CA LEU A 24 -13.17 28.79 17.34
C LEU A 24 -14.47 28.04 17.12
N LEU A 25 -15.49 28.80 16.70
CA LEU A 25 -16.61 28.29 15.91
C LEU A 25 -16.08 28.02 14.49
N SER A 26 -15.53 26.83 14.26
CA SER A 26 -15.41 26.29 12.90
C SER A 26 -16.55 25.32 12.69
N VAL A 27 -17.52 25.83 11.93
CA VAL A 27 -18.74 25.18 11.48
C VAL A 27 -18.37 23.92 10.70
N SER A 28 -18.74 22.75 11.23
CA SER A 28 -19.02 21.58 10.42
C SER A 28 -20.22 21.90 9.53
N ALA A 29 -20.00 22.06 8.22
CA ALA A 29 -21.03 21.93 7.19
C ALA A 29 -20.43 22.14 5.78
N CYS A 30 -19.91 21.07 5.19
CA CYS A 30 -20.23 20.71 3.81
C CYS A 30 -20.74 19.27 3.79
N VAL A 31 -21.70 18.95 4.67
CA VAL A 31 -22.69 17.90 4.39
C VAL A 31 -23.82 18.61 3.67
N GLY A 32 -23.73 18.67 2.35
CA GLY A 32 -24.85 19.03 1.51
C GLY A 32 -25.91 17.95 1.64
N SER A 33 -26.97 18.26 2.38
CA SER A 33 -28.28 17.63 2.22
C SER A 33 -28.77 17.92 0.81
N ILE A 34 -29.01 16.88 0.00
CA ILE A 34 -29.83 16.96 -1.20
C ILE A 34 -31.03 16.02 -0.99
N ASP A 35 -32.15 16.68 -0.72
CA ASP A 35 -33.54 16.33 -1.02
C ASP A 35 -34.00 14.87 -0.89
N THR A 36 -34.75 14.63 0.19
CA THR A 36 -35.84 13.65 0.19
C THR A 36 -37.04 14.23 -0.57
N GLY A 37 -37.23 13.74 -1.80
CA GLY A 37 -38.53 13.74 -2.49
C GLY A 37 -38.57 14.61 -3.75
N ASP A 38 -38.54 13.98 -4.93
CA ASP A 38 -39.68 13.98 -5.83
C ASP A 38 -39.57 12.85 -6.86
N ASP A 39 -40.71 12.54 -7.45
CA ASP A 39 -41.06 11.34 -8.18
C ASP A 39 -40.54 11.32 -9.63
N GLY A 40 -40.07 10.15 -10.06
CA GLY A 40 -40.28 9.63 -11.42
C GLY A 40 -39.60 10.35 -12.60
N GLY A 41 -38.63 9.67 -13.21
CA GLY A 41 -38.25 9.98 -14.60
C GLY A 41 -36.91 9.38 -14.99
N GLY A 42 -36.95 8.33 -15.83
CA GLY A 42 -35.78 7.64 -16.33
C GLY A 42 -34.81 8.54 -17.12
N GLY A 43 -33.52 8.24 -16.98
CA GLY A 43 -32.42 8.88 -17.68
C GLY A 43 -31.12 8.25 -17.22
N ASP A 44 -30.80 7.11 -17.83
CA ASP A 44 -29.58 6.33 -17.63
C ASP A 44 -28.43 7.02 -18.39
N ASP A 45 -27.83 8.04 -17.78
CA ASP A 45 -26.61 8.68 -18.25
C ASP A 45 -25.46 8.20 -17.37
N GLY A 46 -24.65 7.28 -17.90
CA GLY A 46 -23.42 6.74 -17.28
C GLY A 46 -22.30 7.77 -17.10
N GLY A 47 -22.59 8.90 -16.48
CA GLY A 47 -21.63 9.82 -15.92
C GLY A 47 -21.12 9.25 -14.60
N GLY A 48 -19.94 8.62 -14.64
CA GLY A 48 -19.25 8.14 -13.46
C GLY A 48 -18.97 9.27 -12.47
N GLY A 49 -19.92 9.51 -11.56
CA GLY A 49 -19.74 10.41 -10.43
C GLY A 49 -18.52 9.94 -9.64
N SER A 50 -17.58 10.85 -9.43
CA SER A 50 -16.42 10.58 -8.58
C SER A 50 -16.93 10.26 -7.16
N SER A 51 -16.47 9.17 -6.57
CA SER A 51 -16.85 8.80 -5.20
C SER A 51 -16.44 9.88 -4.19
N ALA A 52 -17.05 9.89 -3.01
CA ALA A 52 -16.72 10.88 -1.98
C ALA A 52 -15.25 10.78 -1.57
N ALA A 53 -14.72 9.55 -1.45
CA ALA A 53 -13.31 9.32 -1.17
C ALA A 53 -12.42 9.85 -2.30
N ARG A 54 -12.79 9.62 -3.56
CA ARG A 54 -12.03 10.14 -4.69
C ARG A 54 -12.06 11.66 -4.75
N LEU A 55 -13.21 12.29 -4.52
CA LEU A 55 -13.31 13.76 -4.46
C LEU A 55 -12.48 14.34 -3.32
N ALA A 56 -12.52 13.74 -2.14
CA ALA A 56 -11.70 14.14 -1.00
C ALA A 56 -10.20 13.98 -1.32
N PHE A 57 -9.82 12.89 -1.98
CA PHE A 57 -8.44 12.73 -2.42
C PHE A 57 -8.03 13.82 -3.40
N GLU A 58 -8.80 14.01 -4.46
CA GLU A 58 -8.43 14.91 -5.55
C GLU A 58 -8.36 16.37 -5.10
N ASN A 59 -9.28 16.79 -4.23
CA ASN A 59 -9.37 18.19 -3.78
C ASN A 59 -8.49 18.50 -2.58
N GLU A 60 -8.27 17.54 -1.67
CA GLU A 60 -7.67 17.83 -0.36
C GLU A 60 -6.37 17.08 -0.13
N VAL A 61 -6.33 15.77 -0.40
CA VAL A 61 -5.14 14.95 -0.15
C VAL A 61 -4.06 15.16 -1.21
N PHE A 62 -4.44 15.18 -2.48
CA PHE A 62 -3.50 15.28 -3.59
C PHE A 62 -2.62 16.53 -3.50
N PRO A 63 -3.14 17.75 -3.21
CA PRO A 63 -2.29 18.91 -3.00
C PRO A 63 -1.24 18.73 -1.89
N ILE A 64 -1.58 18.03 -0.81
CA ILE A 64 -0.65 17.71 0.30
C ILE A 64 0.47 16.79 -0.21
N LEU A 65 0.10 15.71 -0.91
CA LEU A 65 1.06 14.75 -1.47
C LEU A 65 1.92 15.37 -2.56
N GLN A 66 1.35 16.24 -3.39
CA GLN A 66 2.08 16.95 -4.43
C GLN A 66 3.12 17.89 -3.81
N SER A 67 2.77 18.59 -2.74
CA SER A 67 3.65 19.52 -2.03
C SER A 67 4.82 18.81 -1.32
N LYS A 68 4.55 17.67 -0.66
CA LYS A 68 5.53 17.03 0.23
C LYS A 68 6.20 15.78 -0.33
N CYS A 69 5.51 15.05 -1.19
CA CYS A 69 5.91 13.71 -1.59
C CYS A 69 6.36 13.64 -3.06
N ALA A 70 5.84 14.52 -3.93
CA ALA A 70 6.11 14.45 -5.37
C ALA A 70 7.59 14.47 -5.74
N GLY A 71 8.42 15.20 -4.98
CA GLY A 71 9.86 15.27 -5.22
C GLY A 71 10.56 13.91 -5.24
N CYS A 72 10.01 12.92 -4.53
CA CYS A 72 10.55 11.55 -4.49
C CYS A 72 9.59 10.49 -5.07
N HIS A 73 8.28 10.76 -5.07
CA HIS A 73 7.22 9.79 -5.36
C HIS A 73 6.37 10.12 -6.60
N SER A 74 6.79 11.07 -7.45
CA SER A 74 6.10 11.39 -8.71
C SER A 74 6.86 10.88 -9.94
N GLY A 75 6.09 10.44 -10.94
CA GLY A 75 6.58 10.10 -12.29
C GLY A 75 7.32 8.77 -12.42
N ALA A 76 7.74 8.46 -13.65
CA ALA A 76 8.48 7.24 -13.98
C ALA A 76 9.91 7.22 -13.39
N THR A 77 10.44 8.39 -13.02
CA THR A 77 11.75 8.55 -12.41
C THR A 77 11.69 8.64 -10.89
N ALA A 78 10.53 8.34 -10.29
CA ALA A 78 10.39 8.32 -8.84
C ALA A 78 11.48 7.44 -8.23
N VAL A 79 12.19 7.98 -7.25
CA VAL A 79 13.20 7.24 -6.49
C VAL A 79 12.56 6.33 -5.45
N ALA A 80 11.23 6.18 -5.44
CA ALA A 80 10.45 5.35 -4.53
C ALA A 80 9.14 4.87 -5.22
N THR A 81 8.20 4.29 -4.48
CA THR A 81 6.87 3.93 -5.01
C THR A 81 6.21 5.16 -5.65
N PRO A 82 5.90 5.16 -6.96
CA PRO A 82 5.47 6.35 -7.71
C PRO A 82 3.97 6.65 -7.49
N PHE A 83 3.57 6.90 -6.24
CA PHE A 83 2.16 6.94 -5.86
C PHE A 83 1.50 8.31 -6.00
N VAL A 84 2.28 9.39 -6.14
CA VAL A 84 1.73 10.74 -6.32
C VAL A 84 1.26 10.94 -7.77
N GLY A 85 1.60 10.04 -8.70
CA GLY A 85 1.23 10.16 -10.11
C GLY A 85 1.86 11.40 -10.79
N ALA A 86 1.70 11.49 -12.11
CA ALA A 86 2.06 12.68 -12.89
C ALA A 86 0.85 13.59 -13.17
N THR A 87 -0.36 13.07 -12.97
CA THR A 87 -1.62 13.77 -13.14
C THR A 87 -2.53 13.42 -11.96
N LEU A 88 -3.49 14.29 -11.66
CA LEU A 88 -4.47 14.10 -10.60
C LEU A 88 -5.21 12.75 -10.71
N ALA A 89 -5.69 12.43 -11.91
CA ALA A 89 -6.40 11.18 -12.17
C ALA A 89 -5.52 9.94 -11.94
N ALA A 90 -4.24 10.00 -12.37
CA ALA A 90 -3.30 8.92 -12.14
C ALA A 90 -2.94 8.78 -10.64
N ALA A 91 -2.81 9.90 -9.93
CA ALA A 91 -2.43 9.94 -8.53
C ALA A 91 -3.37 9.15 -7.63
N TYR A 92 -4.69 9.29 -7.84
CA TYR A 92 -5.68 8.54 -7.07
C TYR A 92 -5.54 7.04 -7.29
N THR A 93 -5.48 6.61 -8.56
CA THR A 93 -5.33 5.20 -8.93
C THR A 93 -4.03 4.62 -8.37
N THR A 94 -2.92 5.34 -8.45
CA THR A 94 -1.65 4.86 -7.92
C THR A 94 -1.61 4.84 -6.40
N ALA A 95 -2.08 5.89 -5.73
CA ALA A 95 -2.09 5.98 -4.27
C ALA A 95 -2.92 4.85 -3.64
N THR A 96 -4.13 4.62 -4.15
CA THR A 96 -5.02 3.56 -3.66
C THR A 96 -4.63 2.16 -4.16
N GLY A 97 -3.94 2.06 -5.30
CA GLY A 97 -3.47 0.79 -5.85
C GLY A 97 -2.27 0.19 -5.09
N PHE A 98 -1.47 1.02 -4.43
CA PHE A 98 -0.30 0.55 -3.68
C PHE A 98 -0.64 0.29 -2.22
N GLY A 99 -0.71 -1.00 -1.83
CA GLY A 99 -0.84 -1.40 -0.43
C GLY A 99 0.28 -0.83 0.45
N SER A 100 1.47 -0.63 -0.09
CA SER A 100 2.59 0.03 0.60
C SER A 100 2.36 1.52 0.92
N VAL A 101 1.27 2.12 0.44
CA VAL A 101 0.86 3.51 0.65
C VAL A 101 -0.37 3.55 1.53
N VAL A 102 -1.45 2.86 1.15
CA VAL A 102 -2.73 2.94 1.86
C VAL A 102 -2.95 1.82 2.89
N GLY A 103 -2.19 0.74 2.84
CA GLY A 103 -2.30 -0.38 3.79
C GLY A 103 -3.70 -0.98 3.84
N ASP A 104 -4.29 -0.99 5.04
CA ASP A 104 -5.67 -1.38 5.33
C ASP A 104 -6.66 -0.19 5.33
N TYR A 105 -6.20 0.97 4.84
CA TYR A 105 -6.93 2.24 4.85
C TYR A 105 -7.28 2.77 6.25
N THR A 106 -6.66 2.27 7.32
CA THR A 106 -6.82 2.82 8.66
C THR A 106 -5.68 3.78 8.99
N SER A 107 -5.90 4.74 9.89
CA SER A 107 -4.84 5.67 10.31
C SER A 107 -3.63 4.97 10.95
N THR A 108 -3.84 3.78 11.53
CA THR A 108 -2.80 2.96 12.15
C THR A 108 -2.13 1.98 11.20
N GLY A 109 -2.78 1.60 10.11
CA GLY A 109 -2.29 0.60 9.16
C GLY A 109 -1.86 1.18 7.81
N ALA A 110 -2.19 2.44 7.50
CA ALA A 110 -1.83 3.10 6.25
C ALA A 110 -0.44 3.76 6.31
N PRO A 111 0.56 3.25 5.55
CA PRO A 111 1.91 3.81 5.54
C PRO A 111 1.99 5.29 5.12
N ILE A 112 1.04 5.79 4.34
CA ILE A 112 0.96 7.20 3.92
C ILE A 112 0.88 8.13 5.13
N LEU A 113 0.28 7.68 6.24
CA LEU A 113 0.30 8.35 7.54
C LEU A 113 1.46 7.84 8.39
N THR A 114 1.50 6.53 8.67
CA THR A 114 2.37 6.00 9.71
C THR A 114 3.85 6.17 9.40
N LYS A 115 4.30 6.12 8.15
CA LYS A 115 5.73 6.37 7.84
C LYS A 115 6.13 7.81 8.10
N VAL A 116 5.22 8.75 7.88
CA VAL A 116 5.48 10.19 8.06
C VAL A 116 5.37 10.60 9.52
N THR A 117 4.47 9.97 10.29
CA THR A 117 4.18 10.34 11.68
C THR A 117 4.89 9.48 12.73
N ALA A 118 5.27 8.23 12.41
CA ALA A 118 5.88 7.32 13.40
C ALA A 118 7.33 7.67 13.77
N VAL A 119 8.02 8.46 12.94
CA VAL A 119 9.39 8.91 13.22
C VAL A 119 9.33 10.37 13.65
N ALA A 120 9.93 10.72 14.80
CA ALA A 120 9.92 12.09 15.31
C ALA A 120 10.53 13.11 14.32
N SER A 121 11.47 12.68 13.47
CA SER A 121 12.06 13.48 12.40
C SER A 121 11.27 13.45 11.08
N GLY A 122 10.16 12.72 11.03
CA GLY A 122 9.41 12.49 9.80
C GLY A 122 10.06 11.51 8.83
N HIS A 123 9.39 11.29 7.69
CA HIS A 123 9.89 10.46 6.59
C HIS A 123 10.86 11.28 5.72
N GLN A 124 12.17 11.02 5.83
CA GLN A 124 13.20 11.81 5.13
C GLN A 124 13.11 13.32 5.43
N GLY A 125 12.81 13.68 6.68
CA GLY A 125 12.61 15.08 7.08
C GLY A 125 11.24 15.65 6.73
N GLN A 126 10.37 14.90 6.04
CA GLN A 126 9.00 15.31 5.76
C GLN A 126 8.08 15.00 6.93
N THR A 127 7.30 15.98 7.35
CA THR A 127 6.24 15.83 8.34
C THR A 127 4.93 16.41 7.80
N TYR A 128 3.82 15.87 8.28
CA TYR A 128 2.51 16.50 8.10
C TYR A 128 2.26 17.50 9.23
N LEU A 129 1.58 18.57 8.89
CA LEU A 129 0.88 19.41 9.84
C LEU A 129 -0.28 18.60 10.45
N PRO A 130 -0.76 18.99 11.64
CA PRO A 130 -1.92 18.34 12.25
C PRO A 130 -3.14 18.32 11.33
N ALA A 131 -3.46 19.44 10.69
CA ALA A 131 -4.58 19.55 9.75
C ALA A 131 -4.42 18.61 8.54
N GLU A 132 -3.23 18.52 7.96
CA GLU A 132 -2.95 17.62 6.84
C GLU A 132 -3.11 16.14 7.23
N SER A 133 -2.70 15.78 8.44
CA SER A 133 -2.88 14.42 8.97
C SER A 133 -4.36 14.09 9.18
N THR A 134 -5.14 15.07 9.66
CA THR A 134 -6.60 14.97 9.78
C THR A 134 -7.24 14.75 8.40
N THR A 135 -6.93 15.59 7.41
CA THR A 135 -7.43 15.45 6.04
C THR A 135 -7.14 14.07 5.44
N ILE A 136 -5.90 13.58 5.57
CA ILE A 136 -5.54 12.23 5.08
C ILE A 136 -6.32 11.14 5.85
N THR A 137 -6.50 11.29 7.16
CA THR A 137 -7.26 10.35 7.99
C THR A 137 -8.75 10.32 7.59
N GLU A 138 -9.34 11.48 7.32
CA GLU A 138 -10.73 11.59 6.87
C GLU A 138 -10.93 10.96 5.49
N TRP A 139 -10.02 11.21 4.55
CA TRP A 139 -10.03 10.51 3.26
C TRP A 139 -9.93 8.99 3.41
N LEU A 140 -9.01 8.50 4.25
CA LEU A 140 -8.87 7.07 4.52
C LEU A 140 -10.14 6.47 5.13
N ALA A 141 -10.84 7.19 6.00
CA ALA A 141 -12.12 6.75 6.53
C ALA A 141 -13.23 6.69 5.46
N LEU A 142 -13.21 7.62 4.49
CA LEU A 142 -14.10 7.56 3.31
C LEU A 142 -13.77 6.34 2.43
N GLU A 143 -12.49 6.03 2.21
CA GLU A 143 -12.10 4.81 1.49
C GLU A 143 -12.63 3.55 2.20
N VAL A 144 -12.48 3.46 3.53
CA VAL A 144 -13.00 2.34 4.32
C VAL A 144 -14.52 2.23 4.20
N SER A 145 -15.25 3.35 4.28
CA SER A 145 -16.72 3.33 4.19
C SER A 145 -17.19 2.88 2.81
N GLU A 146 -16.60 3.39 1.73
CA GLU A 146 -16.94 3.00 0.36
C GLU A 146 -16.59 1.52 0.07
N ARG A 147 -15.52 1.00 0.67
CA ARG A 147 -15.07 -0.38 0.46
C ARG A 147 -15.85 -1.40 1.29
N ASN A 148 -16.29 -1.04 2.49
CA ASN A 148 -17.03 -1.94 3.38
C ASN A 148 -18.50 -2.13 3.00
N VAL A 149 -19.05 -1.30 2.10
CA VAL A 149 -20.45 -1.39 1.68
C VAL A 149 -20.72 -2.57 0.73
N ASN A 150 -19.69 -3.29 0.24
CA ASN A 150 -19.93 -4.43 -0.65
C ASN A 150 -18.92 -5.60 -0.50
N PRO A 151 -19.11 -6.51 0.48
CA PRO A 151 -18.16 -7.57 0.79
C PRO A 151 -18.23 -8.83 -0.13
N ASN A 152 -18.40 -8.68 -1.46
CA ASN A 152 -18.33 -9.73 -2.54
C ASN A 152 -19.67 -10.49 -2.86
N PRO A 153 -19.93 -11.15 -4.03
CA PRO A 153 -19.38 -11.08 -5.41
C PRO A 153 -20.46 -10.94 -6.54
N ASN A 154 -20.35 -10.00 -7.50
CA ASN A 154 -20.80 -10.22 -8.91
C ASN A 154 -20.34 -9.09 -9.86
N PRO A 155 -20.12 -9.37 -11.16
CA PRO A 155 -19.37 -8.54 -12.11
C PRO A 155 -20.26 -7.49 -12.77
N ASN A 156 -20.67 -6.47 -12.02
CA ASN A 156 -21.27 -5.27 -12.61
C ASN A 156 -20.26 -4.11 -12.56
N PRO A 157 -20.31 -3.17 -13.52
CA PRO A 157 -19.18 -2.33 -13.98
C PRO A 157 -18.77 -1.20 -13.01
N THR A 158 -19.09 -1.32 -11.73
CA THR A 158 -18.92 -0.27 -10.72
C THR A 158 -17.86 -0.58 -9.66
N GLU A 159 -17.01 -1.59 -9.87
CA GLU A 159 -15.85 -1.79 -9.00
C GLU A 159 -14.81 -0.69 -9.22
N THR A 160 -14.42 -0.01 -8.15
CA THR A 160 -13.26 0.89 -8.15
C THR A 160 -11.97 0.11 -8.41
N PRO A 161 -10.89 0.74 -8.90
CA PRO A 161 -9.60 0.08 -9.07
C PRO A 161 -9.09 -0.62 -7.80
N GLY A 162 -9.35 0.00 -6.64
CA GLY A 162 -9.00 -0.58 -5.36
C GLY A 162 -9.82 -1.84 -5.01
N GLN A 163 -11.13 -1.85 -5.29
CA GLN A 163 -11.97 -3.04 -5.10
C GLN A 163 -11.58 -4.18 -6.05
N VAL A 164 -11.28 -3.86 -7.31
CA VAL A 164 -10.78 -4.86 -8.28
C VAL A 164 -9.47 -5.46 -7.81
N SER A 165 -8.50 -4.64 -7.40
CA SER A 165 -7.21 -5.12 -6.90
C SER A 165 -7.38 -5.99 -5.64
N ASP A 166 -8.22 -5.55 -4.71
CA ASP A 166 -8.50 -6.26 -3.46
C ASP A 166 -9.18 -7.62 -3.72
N ARG A 167 -10.21 -7.66 -4.58
CA ARG A 167 -10.87 -8.89 -5.03
C ARG A 167 -9.88 -9.84 -5.72
N LEU A 168 -9.08 -9.34 -6.66
CA LEU A 168 -8.10 -10.15 -7.38
C LEU A 168 -7.05 -10.76 -6.45
N MET A 169 -6.52 -9.99 -5.50
CA MET A 169 -5.54 -10.47 -4.52
C MET A 169 -6.16 -11.54 -3.61
N ARG A 170 -7.39 -11.34 -3.14
CA ARG A 170 -8.12 -12.34 -2.35
C ARG A 170 -8.38 -13.62 -3.14
N GLU A 171 -8.91 -13.51 -4.35
CA GLU A 171 -9.15 -14.67 -5.23
C GLU A 171 -7.85 -15.43 -5.47
N TRP A 172 -6.78 -14.71 -5.83
CA TRP A 172 -5.45 -15.28 -6.06
C TRP A 172 -4.90 -16.04 -4.86
N SER A 173 -5.11 -15.49 -3.66
CA SER A 173 -4.71 -16.13 -2.41
C SER A 173 -5.33 -17.50 -2.21
N GLY A 174 -6.53 -17.75 -2.77
CA GLY A 174 -7.19 -19.06 -2.76
C GLY A 174 -6.78 -19.97 -3.93
N CYS A 175 -6.38 -19.39 -5.07
CA CYS A 175 -5.96 -20.15 -6.26
C CYS A 175 -4.54 -20.72 -6.15
N MET A 176 -3.68 -20.09 -5.35
CA MET A 176 -2.37 -20.63 -5.02
C MET A 176 -2.48 -21.89 -4.16
N LYS A 177 -1.67 -22.92 -4.45
CA LYS A 177 -1.58 -24.14 -3.63
C LYS A 177 -0.15 -24.44 -3.24
N LEU A 178 0.03 -24.95 -2.01
CA LEU A 178 1.35 -25.34 -1.52
C LEU A 178 1.97 -26.43 -2.41
N THR A 179 1.17 -27.38 -2.89
CA THR A 179 1.64 -28.46 -3.77
C THR A 179 2.22 -27.93 -5.07
N ASP A 180 1.62 -26.91 -5.68
CA ASP A 180 2.12 -26.31 -6.91
C ASP A 180 3.37 -25.45 -6.64
N PHE A 181 3.40 -24.79 -5.48
CA PHE A 181 4.56 -24.01 -5.03
C PHE A 181 5.78 -24.90 -4.81
N GLU A 182 5.58 -26.07 -4.19
CA GLU A 182 6.61 -27.11 -4.01
C GLU A 182 7.02 -27.73 -5.34
N ALA A 183 6.06 -28.06 -6.21
CA ALA A 183 6.33 -28.65 -7.52
C ALA A 183 7.17 -27.71 -8.41
N ALA A 184 6.85 -26.42 -8.40
CA ALA A 184 7.62 -25.39 -9.10
C ALA A 184 8.99 -25.11 -8.45
N ASN A 185 9.30 -25.73 -7.30
CA ASN A 185 10.55 -25.53 -6.56
C ASN A 185 10.79 -24.06 -6.15
N MET A 186 9.72 -23.32 -5.85
CA MET A 186 9.77 -21.89 -5.59
C MET A 186 10.69 -21.52 -4.42
N ALA A 187 10.49 -22.12 -3.25
CA ALA A 187 11.25 -21.78 -2.05
C ALA A 187 12.77 -22.06 -2.19
N PRO A 188 13.21 -23.27 -2.56
CA PRO A 188 14.65 -23.56 -2.68
C PRO A 188 15.35 -22.68 -3.73
N LEU A 189 14.72 -22.40 -4.87
CA LEU A 189 15.37 -21.61 -5.93
C LEU A 189 15.46 -20.12 -5.59
N TRP A 190 14.40 -19.54 -5.01
CA TRP A 190 14.40 -18.14 -4.58
C TRP A 190 15.28 -17.89 -3.37
N SER A 191 15.30 -18.80 -2.40
CA SER A 191 16.17 -18.70 -1.22
C SER A 191 17.66 -18.76 -1.58
N ALA A 192 18.03 -19.61 -2.55
CA ALA A 192 19.39 -19.80 -3.04
C ALA A 192 19.82 -18.79 -4.12
N LEU A 193 18.93 -17.88 -4.55
CA LEU A 193 19.22 -16.91 -5.61
C LEU A 193 20.45 -16.06 -5.22
N PRO A 194 21.54 -16.08 -6.01
CA PRO A 194 22.78 -15.42 -5.62
C PRO A 194 22.69 -13.91 -5.86
N SER A 195 23.18 -13.13 -4.89
CA SER A 195 23.47 -11.71 -5.02
C SER A 195 24.95 -11.42 -4.78
N SER A 196 25.38 -10.18 -4.99
CA SER A 196 26.74 -9.73 -4.65
C SER A 196 27.08 -9.84 -3.15
N SER A 197 26.09 -10.05 -2.27
CA SER A 197 26.26 -10.17 -0.80
C SER A 197 25.96 -11.58 -0.26
N GLY A 198 25.75 -12.56 -1.14
CA GLY A 198 25.34 -13.93 -0.79
C GLY A 198 23.90 -14.25 -1.23
N PRO A 199 23.37 -15.43 -0.89
CA PRO A 199 22.02 -15.83 -1.29
C PRO A 199 20.94 -14.99 -0.59
N CYS A 200 19.81 -14.76 -1.27
CA CYS A 200 18.72 -13.92 -0.77
C CYS A 200 18.22 -14.30 0.63
N VAL A 201 18.18 -15.61 0.96
CA VAL A 201 17.74 -16.10 2.28
C VAL A 201 18.54 -15.52 3.44
N ARG A 202 19.82 -15.17 3.23
CA ARG A 202 20.69 -14.60 4.28
C ARG A 202 20.12 -13.30 4.87
N CYS A 203 19.38 -12.54 4.08
CA CYS A 203 18.77 -11.28 4.52
C CYS A 203 17.25 -11.39 4.69
N HIS A 204 16.58 -12.26 3.92
CA HIS A 204 15.13 -12.23 3.79
C HIS A 204 14.41 -13.43 4.40
N GLU A 205 15.09 -14.30 5.16
CA GLU A 205 14.47 -15.44 5.85
C GLU A 205 13.34 -15.02 6.82
N THR A 206 13.44 -13.83 7.42
CA THR A 206 12.46 -13.32 8.38
C THR A 206 11.52 -12.24 7.81
N GLY A 207 11.49 -12.04 6.50
CA GLY A 207 10.58 -11.07 5.87
C GLY A 207 11.05 -9.62 5.89
N GLN A 208 12.36 -9.38 5.98
CA GLN A 208 12.93 -8.03 5.99
C GLN A 208 12.51 -7.23 4.74
N ALA A 209 12.20 -5.95 4.94
CA ALA A 209 11.74 -5.03 3.88
C ALA A 209 10.49 -5.52 3.12
N SER A 210 9.59 -6.24 3.80
CA SER A 210 8.38 -6.81 3.21
C SER A 210 8.66 -7.83 2.08
N PHE A 211 9.85 -8.44 2.10
CA PHE A 211 10.22 -9.55 1.22
C PHE A 211 10.68 -10.74 2.07
N LEU A 212 9.98 -11.86 1.93
CA LEU A 212 10.31 -13.12 2.60
C LEU A 212 10.71 -14.15 1.57
N VAL A 213 11.91 -14.71 1.72
CA VAL A 213 12.34 -15.93 1.02
C VAL A 213 12.92 -16.90 2.04
N SER A 214 12.48 -18.15 1.98
CA SER A 214 12.96 -19.23 2.84
C SER A 214 13.14 -20.49 2.01
N ALA A 215 14.07 -21.36 2.41
CA ALA A 215 14.17 -22.69 1.84
C ALA A 215 13.02 -23.61 2.31
N ASP A 216 12.28 -23.22 3.36
CA ASP A 216 11.06 -23.87 3.81
C ASP A 216 9.87 -23.43 2.93
N PRO A 217 9.32 -24.32 2.08
CA PRO A 217 8.19 -23.98 1.22
C PRO A 217 6.92 -23.67 2.01
N THR A 218 6.71 -24.30 3.16
CA THR A 218 5.51 -24.06 3.98
C THR A 218 5.54 -22.66 4.58
N LEU A 219 6.70 -22.24 5.12
CA LEU A 219 6.87 -20.88 5.66
C LEU A 219 6.69 -19.83 4.56
N MET A 220 7.40 -19.98 3.43
CA MET A 220 7.36 -19.00 2.34
C MET A 220 5.98 -18.91 1.69
N PHE A 221 5.36 -20.06 1.38
CA PHE A 221 4.00 -20.11 0.87
C PHE A 221 2.99 -19.52 1.85
N GLY A 222 3.10 -19.87 3.14
CA GLY A 222 2.23 -19.32 4.18
C GLY A 222 2.29 -17.80 4.22
N ALA A 223 3.51 -17.23 4.21
CA ALA A 223 3.72 -15.78 4.18
C ALA A 223 3.13 -15.14 2.91
N ILE A 224 3.45 -15.65 1.73
CA ILE A 224 2.99 -15.10 0.45
C ILE A 224 1.47 -15.21 0.30
N SER A 225 0.87 -16.32 0.72
CA SER A 225 -0.57 -16.57 0.53
C SER A 225 -1.47 -15.91 1.56
N THR A 226 -0.96 -15.54 2.74
CA THR A 226 -1.76 -14.95 3.83
C THR A 226 -1.42 -13.50 4.14
N ASN A 227 -0.35 -12.93 3.55
CA ASN A 227 0.04 -11.55 3.76
C ASN A 227 0.11 -10.79 2.43
N ARG A 228 -0.73 -9.77 2.29
CA ARG A 228 -0.82 -8.94 1.08
C ARG A 228 0.53 -8.30 0.71
N TYR A 229 1.33 -7.87 1.68
CA TYR A 229 2.61 -7.21 1.40
C TYR A 229 3.63 -8.18 0.78
N PHE A 230 3.71 -9.42 1.30
CA PHE A 230 4.60 -10.44 0.71
C PHE A 230 4.09 -10.89 -0.66
N MET A 231 2.76 -11.07 -0.82
CA MET A 231 2.15 -11.39 -2.11
C MET A 231 2.49 -10.36 -3.19
N GLN A 232 2.37 -9.07 -2.83
CA GLN A 232 2.61 -7.95 -3.75
C GLN A 232 4.03 -7.91 -4.29
N THR A 233 5.00 -8.57 -3.64
CA THR A 233 6.37 -8.62 -4.16
C THR A 233 6.49 -9.54 -5.36
N PHE A 234 5.71 -10.63 -5.41
CA PHE A 234 5.77 -11.63 -6.47
C PHE A 234 4.67 -11.44 -7.53
N PHE A 235 3.50 -10.96 -7.10
CA PHE A 235 2.32 -10.82 -7.94
C PHE A 235 1.71 -9.45 -7.78
N GLN A 236 1.01 -8.96 -8.80
CA GLN A 236 0.26 -7.72 -8.72
C GLN A 236 -1.03 -7.83 -9.52
N ALA A 237 -2.03 -7.04 -9.16
CA ALA A 237 -3.19 -6.86 -9.99
C ALA A 237 -2.82 -5.94 -11.17
N ASP A 238 -3.01 -6.42 -12.40
CA ASP A 238 -3.08 -5.58 -13.58
C ASP A 238 -4.50 -5.02 -13.68
N ILE A 239 -4.63 -3.74 -13.36
CA ILE A 239 -5.87 -2.97 -13.38
C ILE A 239 -5.85 -1.89 -14.47
N THR A 240 -4.93 -2.00 -15.43
CA THR A 240 -4.82 -1.05 -16.56
C THR A 240 -6.12 -0.99 -17.36
N ASN A 241 -6.85 -2.11 -17.41
CA ASN A 241 -8.21 -2.21 -17.92
C ASN A 241 -9.06 -2.96 -16.89
N LEU A 242 -9.98 -2.26 -16.20
CA LEU A 242 -10.81 -2.86 -15.15
C LEU A 242 -11.67 -4.03 -15.67
N ALA A 243 -12.15 -3.95 -16.92
CA ALA A 243 -12.95 -5.01 -17.54
C ALA A 243 -12.14 -6.28 -17.87
N ALA A 244 -10.81 -6.15 -17.98
CA ALA A 244 -9.88 -7.25 -18.25
C ALA A 244 -8.89 -7.46 -17.11
N ALA A 245 -9.23 -6.99 -15.90
CA ALA A 245 -8.29 -6.99 -14.79
C ALA A 245 -7.95 -8.41 -14.35
N GLN A 246 -6.67 -8.64 -14.07
CA GLN A 246 -6.14 -9.96 -13.79
C GLN A 246 -4.95 -9.88 -12.83
N MET A 247 -4.58 -11.02 -12.25
CA MET A 247 -3.29 -11.13 -11.55
C MET A 247 -2.19 -11.41 -12.56
N ILE A 248 -1.05 -10.74 -12.39
CA ILE A 248 0.16 -10.95 -13.17
C ILE A 248 1.36 -11.10 -12.23
N VAL A 249 2.45 -11.66 -12.74
CA VAL A 249 3.75 -11.64 -12.05
C VAL A 249 4.23 -10.19 -11.95
N ASN A 250 4.71 -9.77 -10.77
CA ASN A 250 5.26 -8.43 -10.54
C ASN A 250 6.72 -8.32 -11.06
N ALA A 251 6.89 -8.53 -12.36
CA ALA A 251 8.19 -8.52 -13.02
C ALA A 251 8.93 -7.18 -12.87
N ASN A 252 8.19 -6.07 -12.89
CA ASN A 252 8.77 -4.74 -12.80
C ASN A 252 9.45 -4.52 -11.43
N THR A 253 8.76 -4.86 -10.33
CA THR A 253 9.35 -4.70 -9.00
C THR A 253 10.58 -5.58 -8.84
N ILE A 254 10.50 -6.85 -9.27
CA ILE A 254 11.63 -7.79 -9.18
C ILE A 254 12.82 -7.30 -10.00
N ASP A 255 12.64 -6.89 -11.27
CA ASP A 255 13.73 -6.41 -12.13
C ASP A 255 14.39 -5.13 -11.57
N ARG A 256 13.59 -4.19 -11.03
CA ARG A 256 14.12 -2.98 -10.41
C ARG A 256 14.96 -3.27 -9.17
N VAL A 257 14.51 -4.18 -8.30
CA VAL A 257 15.29 -4.58 -7.11
C VAL A 257 16.56 -5.34 -7.55
N ALA A 258 16.44 -6.27 -8.49
CA ALA A 258 17.55 -7.05 -9.04
C ALA A 258 18.68 -6.18 -9.60
N ARG A 259 18.32 -5.10 -10.29
CA ARG A 259 19.27 -4.13 -10.87
C ARG A 259 19.68 -3.00 -9.92
N ALA A 260 19.20 -3.01 -8.68
CA ALA A 260 19.38 -1.92 -7.72
C ALA A 260 18.95 -0.55 -8.26
N VAL A 261 17.86 -0.50 -9.04
CA VAL A 261 17.27 0.75 -9.51
C VAL A 261 16.60 1.45 -8.32
N ALA A 262 16.77 2.77 -8.21
CA ALA A 262 16.13 3.59 -7.18
C ALA A 262 14.64 3.22 -7.03
N PRO A 263 14.09 3.03 -5.80
CA PRO A 263 14.69 3.25 -4.47
C PRO A 263 15.75 2.24 -4.03
N HIS A 264 15.92 1.14 -4.76
CA HIS A 264 16.65 -0.03 -4.30
C HIS A 264 18.16 0.05 -4.54
N THR A 265 18.73 1.26 -4.65
CA THR A 265 20.17 1.45 -4.94
C THR A 265 21.10 0.88 -3.86
N ALA A 266 20.59 0.71 -2.63
CA ALA A 266 21.32 0.08 -1.53
C ALA A 266 21.18 -1.45 -1.49
N HIS A 267 20.30 -2.03 -2.32
CA HIS A 267 20.12 -3.48 -2.38
C HIS A 267 21.25 -4.12 -3.19
N PRO A 268 21.84 -5.25 -2.74
CA PRO A 268 22.78 -6.03 -3.54
C PRO A 268 22.16 -6.42 -4.89
N GLN A 269 22.87 -6.21 -5.99
CA GLN A 269 22.37 -6.66 -7.28
C GLN A 269 22.34 -8.19 -7.33
N PHE A 270 21.33 -8.72 -8.05
CA PHE A 270 21.20 -10.14 -8.35
C PHE A 270 20.61 -10.30 -9.76
N ASP A 271 20.75 -11.48 -10.33
CA ASP A 271 20.07 -11.84 -11.58
C ASP A 271 18.84 -12.68 -11.24
N ALA A 272 17.64 -12.14 -11.50
CA ALA A 272 16.39 -12.84 -11.22
C ALA A 272 16.24 -14.15 -12.01
N ASN A 273 16.92 -14.27 -13.15
CA ASN A 273 16.90 -15.47 -14.00
C ASN A 273 17.95 -16.51 -13.56
N ALA A 274 18.86 -16.15 -12.66
CA ALA A 274 19.85 -17.09 -12.17
C ALA A 274 19.17 -18.23 -11.42
N ASN A 275 19.77 -19.41 -11.50
CA ASN A 275 19.35 -20.60 -10.76
C ASN A 275 17.88 -21.04 -11.03
N GLY A 276 17.23 -20.57 -12.11
CA GLY A 276 15.86 -20.95 -12.44
C GLY A 276 14.77 -20.39 -11.51
N ALA A 277 15.08 -19.41 -10.65
CA ALA A 277 14.08 -18.83 -9.74
C ALA A 277 12.94 -18.11 -10.49
N TRP A 278 13.26 -17.44 -11.61
CA TRP A 278 12.24 -16.84 -12.47
C TRP A 278 11.31 -17.89 -13.11
N ASP A 279 11.88 -18.98 -13.61
CA ASP A 279 11.11 -20.07 -14.22
C ASP A 279 10.17 -20.72 -13.20
N ALA A 280 10.65 -20.94 -11.97
CA ALA A 280 9.84 -21.41 -10.86
C ALA A 280 8.65 -20.49 -10.55
N LEU A 281 8.87 -19.17 -10.54
CA LEU A 281 7.81 -18.19 -10.32
C LEU A 281 6.77 -18.24 -11.44
N GLN A 282 7.24 -18.37 -12.69
CA GLN A 282 6.36 -18.46 -13.84
C GLN A 282 5.57 -19.78 -13.88
N GLU A 283 6.20 -20.90 -13.51
CA GLU A 283 5.54 -22.21 -13.39
C GLU A 283 4.45 -22.18 -12.31
N PHE A 284 4.78 -21.66 -11.13
CA PHE A 284 3.81 -21.52 -10.03
C PHE A 284 2.66 -20.59 -10.41
N TYR A 285 2.94 -19.44 -11.04
CA TYR A 285 1.90 -18.55 -11.57
C TYR A 285 0.99 -19.26 -12.56
N THR A 286 1.56 -20.04 -13.48
CA THR A 286 0.81 -20.78 -14.49
C THR A 286 -0.12 -21.82 -13.84
N ALA A 287 0.35 -22.55 -12.82
CA ALA A 287 -0.47 -23.48 -12.07
C ALA A 287 -1.64 -22.79 -11.33
N ALA A 288 -1.38 -21.68 -10.64
CA ALA A 288 -2.41 -20.91 -9.96
C ALA A 288 -3.45 -20.30 -10.94
N MET A 289 -3.02 -19.84 -12.12
CA MET A 289 -3.93 -19.41 -13.20
C MET A 289 -4.77 -20.57 -13.77
N ALA A 290 -4.21 -21.77 -13.84
CA ALA A 290 -4.97 -22.97 -14.23
C ALA A 290 -6.07 -23.28 -13.20
N HIS A 291 -5.79 -23.15 -11.90
CA HIS A 291 -6.81 -23.29 -10.86
C HIS A 291 -7.92 -22.27 -10.97
N LYS A 292 -7.57 -21.01 -11.21
CA LYS A 292 -8.53 -19.92 -11.46
C LYS A 292 -9.42 -20.22 -12.66
N THR A 293 -8.82 -20.57 -13.80
CA THR A 293 -9.54 -20.88 -15.05
C THR A 293 -10.47 -22.08 -14.88
N ALA A 294 -10.05 -23.09 -14.12
CA ALA A 294 -10.85 -24.29 -13.86
C ALA A 294 -11.93 -24.10 -12.77
N GLY A 295 -11.97 -22.96 -12.07
CA GLY A 295 -12.88 -22.76 -10.94
C GLY A 295 -12.57 -23.67 -9.74
N THR A 296 -11.30 -24.01 -9.53
CA THR A 296 -10.83 -24.97 -8.51
C THR A 296 -9.98 -24.32 -7.40
N CYS A 297 -10.11 -23.00 -7.25
CA CYS A 297 -9.48 -22.26 -6.16
C CYS A 297 -10.13 -22.61 -4.82
N ASP A 298 -9.33 -22.59 -3.76
CA ASP A 298 -9.82 -22.69 -2.39
C ASP A 298 -10.49 -21.37 -1.96
N ALA A 299 -11.05 -21.35 -0.75
CA ALA A 299 -11.47 -20.10 -0.13
C ALA A 299 -10.28 -19.11 -0.03
N PRO A 300 -10.49 -17.80 -0.27
CA PRO A 300 -9.48 -16.78 -0.07
C PRO A 300 -8.80 -16.88 1.31
N ARG A 301 -7.47 -16.77 1.33
CA ARG A 301 -6.63 -16.76 2.52
C ARG A 301 -6.35 -15.35 3.02
N LEU A 302 -6.35 -14.37 2.11
CA LEU A 302 -6.31 -12.95 2.49
C LEU A 302 -7.68 -12.52 3.02
N VAL A 303 -7.69 -11.99 4.23
CA VAL A 303 -8.85 -11.29 4.79
C VAL A 303 -8.92 -9.85 4.25
N PRO A 304 -10.13 -9.27 4.15
CA PRO A 304 -10.32 -7.85 3.82
C PRO A 304 -9.54 -6.91 4.76
#